data_AF-A0A0V0TSM5-F1
#
_entry.id   AF-A0A0V0TSM5-F1
#
_cell.length_a   1.000
_cell.length_b   1.000
_cell.length_c   1.000
_cell.angle_alpha   90.00
_cell.angle_beta   90.00
_cell.angle_gamma   90.00
#
_symmetry.space_group_name_H-M   'P 1'
#
loop_
_entity.id
_entity.type
_entity.pdbx_description
1 polymer ?
#
loop_
_entity_poly.entity_id
_entity_poly.type
_entity_poly.pdbx_seq_one_letter_code
_entity_poly.pdbx_strand_id
1 'polypeptide(L)'
;MDESDAGDLLLSNGKFASPKEIILFTLIAHSSVLLRSSILLSMAASSSTLRFLVDYCCLILPTVLAVSIFRDSIGSLLACMLTVSLALLYVGNVGSTAIVPSGRVQLLLSGQFSDHHSVTITYFRSYVFVATSVCILAVDFGTFPKRFCKTEQFGYSLMDVGVGMFTFANGLVSPVARMRTPKLCKELKNAMLLATIGLARLVFVRWSGYAVNETEYGADWNFFFTLASLKVCILQPCIVHANNIHLFVRFTLQITVELLVVVCVLPVGCTLAVAALLAVGYEFALQFAGLEVYLLEAFSTRCRTFFSLNREGLHSLFGYASLYLVGVHVGRLLFNFRWLPSRRLANASYVIWMCFLCIFDTLSIFVLVFIVQCLYMSIPAVCRNQSDVEWNWIFGSCLWTSINKHGLLYFLLSNVITGLVNMTVETKTFNASASLVILVTYSFLGSLPFALPPTGVMLAKC
;
A
#
# COMPACT_ATOMS: atom_id res chain seq x y z
N MET A 1 -3.58 12.36 -35.38
CA MET A 1 -3.53 12.83 -33.99
C MET A 1 -3.13 11.60 -33.20
N ASP A 2 -1.85 11.54 -32.82
CA ASP A 2 -1.27 10.33 -32.26
C ASP A 2 -1.96 9.98 -30.94
N GLU A 3 -2.33 8.73 -30.76
CA GLU A 3 -3.11 8.28 -29.59
C GLU A 3 -2.36 8.42 -28.26
N SER A 4 -1.05 8.72 -28.27
CA SER A 4 -0.29 9.17 -27.10
C SER A 4 -0.83 10.49 -26.55
N ASP A 5 -1.20 11.42 -27.45
CA ASP A 5 -1.79 12.70 -27.06
C ASP A 5 -3.16 12.51 -26.41
N ALA A 6 -3.89 11.44 -26.73
CA ALA A 6 -5.20 11.17 -26.15
C ALA A 6 -5.12 10.68 -24.69
N GLY A 7 -4.10 9.92 -24.32
CA GLY A 7 -3.84 9.50 -22.93
C GLY A 7 -3.43 10.66 -22.04
N ASP A 8 -2.54 11.50 -22.55
CA ASP A 8 -2.16 12.77 -21.90
C ASP A 8 -3.31 13.78 -21.92
N LEU A 9 -4.19 13.80 -22.94
CA LEU A 9 -5.43 14.59 -22.93
C LEU A 9 -6.44 14.07 -21.89
N LEU A 10 -6.52 12.76 -21.66
CA LEU A 10 -7.42 12.17 -20.66
C LEU A 10 -6.92 12.43 -19.23
N LEU A 11 -5.60 12.43 -19.03
CA LEU A 11 -4.95 12.86 -17.79
C LEU A 11 -5.03 14.39 -17.60
N SER A 12 -4.90 15.18 -18.67
CA SER A 12 -4.94 16.65 -18.62
C SER A 12 -6.34 17.22 -18.44
N ASN A 13 -7.39 16.49 -18.85
CA ASN A 13 -8.78 16.88 -18.64
C ASN A 13 -9.28 16.74 -17.18
N GLY A 14 -8.39 16.43 -16.23
CA GLY A 14 -8.71 16.41 -14.79
C GLY A 14 -9.73 15.36 -14.37
N LYS A 15 -10.05 14.39 -15.24
CA LYS A 15 -11.01 13.31 -14.97
C LYS A 15 -10.44 12.23 -14.03
N PHE A 16 -9.12 12.08 -13.97
CA PHE A 16 -8.43 11.06 -13.18
C PHE A 16 -7.38 11.69 -12.27
N ALA A 17 -7.06 11.02 -11.17
CA ALA A 17 -5.94 11.41 -10.33
C ALA A 17 -4.63 11.08 -11.06
N SER A 18 -3.58 11.85 -10.82
CA SER A 18 -2.23 11.46 -11.26
C SER A 18 -1.63 10.42 -10.29
N PRO A 19 -0.75 9.53 -10.76
CA PRO A 19 -0.01 8.61 -9.88
C PRO A 19 0.76 9.37 -8.77
N LYS A 20 1.29 10.55 -9.09
CA LYS A 20 1.97 11.44 -8.15
C LYS A 20 1.04 11.89 -7.03
N GLU A 21 -0.17 12.33 -7.33
CA GLU A 21 -1.15 12.75 -6.31
C GLU A 21 -1.52 11.59 -5.37
N ILE A 22 -1.66 10.38 -5.90
CA ILE A 22 -1.93 9.19 -5.09
C ILE A 22 -0.78 8.91 -4.12
N ILE A 23 0.47 8.93 -4.61
CA ILE A 23 1.65 8.72 -3.77
C ILE A 23 1.75 9.84 -2.70
N LEU A 24 1.52 11.11 -3.08
CA LEU A 24 1.47 12.21 -2.11
C LEU A 24 0.39 11.98 -1.05
N PHE A 25 -0.78 11.47 -1.45
CA PHE A 25 -1.83 11.14 -0.51
C PHE A 25 -1.43 10.00 0.46
N THR A 26 -0.77 8.94 -0.01
CA THR A 26 -0.34 7.86 0.90
C THR A 26 0.73 8.32 1.89
N LEU A 27 1.60 9.27 1.49
CA LEU A 27 2.62 9.88 2.36
C LEU A 27 2.07 10.73 3.53
N ILE A 28 0.77 11.01 3.55
CA ILE A 28 0.13 11.65 4.71
C ILE A 28 0.28 10.77 5.94
N ALA A 29 0.22 9.43 5.80
CA ALA A 29 0.40 8.50 6.91
C ALA A 29 1.74 8.70 7.62
N HIS A 30 2.81 8.80 6.83
CA HIS A 30 4.19 8.97 7.28
C HIS A 30 4.35 10.30 8.01
N SER A 31 3.88 11.37 7.40
CA SER A 31 3.97 12.72 7.98
C SER A 31 3.14 12.82 9.27
N SER A 32 1.99 12.15 9.32
CA SER A 32 1.11 12.07 10.49
C SER A 32 1.78 11.38 11.68
N VAL A 33 2.45 10.25 11.44
CA VAL A 33 3.19 9.51 12.47
C VAL A 33 4.34 10.37 13.00
N LEU A 34 5.12 11.00 12.12
CA LEU A 34 6.24 11.85 12.52
C LEU A 34 5.75 13.05 13.37
N LEU A 35 4.68 13.71 12.94
CA LEU A 35 4.10 14.85 13.65
C LEU A 35 3.59 14.45 15.03
N ARG A 36 2.81 13.36 15.11
CA ARG A 36 2.28 12.83 16.36
C ARG A 36 3.40 12.55 17.35
N SER A 37 4.41 11.78 16.93
CA SER A 37 5.51 11.42 17.82
C SER A 37 6.21 12.69 18.33
N SER A 38 6.46 13.66 17.44
CA SER A 38 7.18 14.90 17.78
C SER A 38 6.41 15.77 18.78
N ILE A 39 5.07 15.79 18.70
CA ILE A 39 4.20 16.46 19.68
C ILE A 39 4.21 15.71 21.01
N LEU A 40 4.06 14.39 21.01
CA LEU A 40 4.04 13.62 22.27
C LEU A 40 5.39 13.71 23.00
N LEU A 41 6.49 13.80 22.27
CA LEU A 41 7.82 14.01 22.82
C LEU A 41 7.96 15.34 23.56
N SER A 42 7.37 16.42 23.02
CA SER A 42 7.42 17.74 23.67
C SER A 42 6.50 17.80 24.90
N MET A 43 5.58 16.84 25.05
CA MET A 43 4.63 16.75 26.14
C MET A 43 5.07 15.73 27.19
N ALA A 44 5.79 16.18 28.23
CA ALA A 44 6.37 15.32 29.27
C ALA A 44 5.35 14.49 30.10
N ALA A 45 4.10 14.92 30.19
CA ALA A 45 2.98 14.16 30.76
C ALA A 45 1.66 14.65 30.17
N SER A 46 0.82 13.73 29.69
CA SER A 46 -0.42 14.05 29.00
C SER A 46 -1.54 13.14 29.48
N SER A 47 -2.71 13.72 29.75
CA SER A 47 -3.90 12.95 30.13
C SER A 47 -4.37 12.07 28.97
N SER A 48 -5.10 10.99 29.26
CA SER A 48 -5.63 10.09 28.23
C SER A 48 -6.49 10.82 27.18
N THR A 49 -7.27 11.81 27.62
CA THR A 49 -8.07 12.68 26.75
C THR A 49 -7.21 13.50 25.81
N LEU A 50 -6.13 14.10 26.31
CA LEU A 50 -5.23 14.93 25.51
C LEU A 50 -4.45 14.08 24.50
N ARG A 51 -4.06 12.85 24.86
CA ARG A 51 -3.46 11.89 23.93
C ARG A 51 -4.43 11.48 22.82
N PHE A 52 -5.69 11.24 23.14
CA PHE A 52 -6.70 10.97 22.11
C PHE A 52 -6.87 12.16 21.16
N LEU A 53 -6.92 13.39 21.68
CA LEU A 53 -7.00 14.59 20.86
C LEU A 53 -5.77 14.73 19.94
N VAL A 54 -4.57 14.47 20.44
CA VAL A 54 -3.34 14.45 19.62
C VAL A 54 -3.41 13.36 18.55
N ASP A 55 -3.83 12.14 18.90
CA ASP A 55 -4.02 11.04 17.95
C ASP A 55 -5.03 11.42 16.86
N TYR A 56 -6.17 12.00 17.21
CA TYR A 56 -7.17 12.44 16.24
C TYR A 56 -6.63 13.55 15.31
N CYS A 57 -6.07 14.61 15.90
CA CYS A 57 -5.57 15.78 15.18
C CYS A 57 -4.37 15.46 14.28
N CYS A 58 -3.53 14.50 14.66
CA CYS A 58 -2.35 14.15 13.87
C CYS A 58 -2.63 13.01 12.89
N LEU A 59 -3.50 12.04 13.23
CA LEU A 59 -3.61 10.80 12.46
C LEU A 59 -4.87 10.70 11.59
N ILE A 60 -5.95 11.43 11.93
CA ILE A 60 -7.21 11.40 11.18
C ILE A 60 -7.43 12.73 10.47
N LEU A 61 -7.34 13.85 11.19
CA LEU A 61 -7.65 15.18 10.66
C LEU A 61 -6.85 15.54 9.37
N PRO A 62 -5.55 15.22 9.23
CA PRO A 62 -4.82 15.55 8.00
C PRO A 62 -5.39 14.85 6.76
N THR A 63 -5.90 13.62 6.90
CA THR A 63 -6.56 12.93 5.79
C THR A 63 -7.88 13.59 5.39
N VAL A 64 -8.64 14.09 6.37
CA VAL A 64 -9.88 14.87 6.12
C VAL A 64 -9.54 16.17 5.40
N LEU A 65 -8.50 16.88 5.85
CA LEU A 65 -8.02 18.11 5.23
C LEU A 65 -7.53 17.88 3.80
N ALA A 66 -6.84 16.77 3.54
CA ALA A 66 -6.33 16.42 2.23
C ALA A 66 -7.42 16.15 1.19
N VAL A 67 -8.56 15.56 1.59
CA VAL A 67 -9.70 15.31 0.67
C VAL A 67 -10.68 16.48 0.55
N SER A 68 -10.49 17.55 1.33
CA SER A 68 -11.39 18.71 1.38
C SER A 68 -10.69 20.00 0.94
N ILE A 69 -10.05 20.73 1.86
CA ILE A 69 -9.42 22.03 1.60
C ILE A 69 -8.13 21.88 0.78
N PHE A 70 -7.27 20.92 1.15
CA PHE A 70 -5.95 20.75 0.52
C PHE A 70 -5.97 19.82 -0.69
N ARG A 71 -7.14 19.58 -1.29
CA ARG A 71 -7.32 18.63 -2.41
C ARG A 71 -6.42 18.92 -3.61
N ASP A 72 -6.16 20.20 -3.89
CA ASP A 72 -5.32 20.66 -5.00
C ASP A 72 -3.87 20.97 -4.56
N SER A 73 -3.57 20.83 -3.26
CA SER A 73 -2.27 21.19 -2.68
C SER A 73 -1.86 20.26 -1.55
N ILE A 74 -1.99 18.93 -1.75
CA ILE A 74 -1.58 17.92 -0.75
C ILE A 74 -0.10 18.09 -0.36
N GLY A 75 0.75 18.50 -1.31
CA GLY A 75 2.16 18.76 -1.05
C GLY A 75 2.42 19.88 -0.02
N SER A 76 1.59 20.93 0.03
CA SER A 76 1.76 22.00 1.03
C SER A 76 1.34 21.53 2.43
N LEU A 77 0.30 20.69 2.53
CA LEU A 77 -0.08 20.04 3.78
C LEU A 77 1.06 19.17 4.31
N LEU A 78 1.65 18.31 3.47
CA LEU A 78 2.80 17.47 3.85
C LEU A 78 4.00 18.31 4.30
N ALA A 79 4.33 19.37 3.55
CA ALA A 79 5.42 20.27 3.90
C ALA A 79 5.18 20.94 5.26
N CYS A 80 3.95 21.39 5.54
CA CYS A 80 3.58 21.97 6.83
C CYS A 80 3.72 20.96 7.98
N MET A 81 3.24 19.73 7.80
CA MET A 81 3.39 18.69 8.84
C MET A 81 4.86 18.36 9.10
N LEU A 82 5.67 18.28 8.04
CA LEU A 82 7.10 18.01 8.14
C LEU A 82 7.85 19.15 8.83
N THR A 83 7.58 20.41 8.47
CA THR A 83 8.26 21.57 9.08
C THR A 83 7.92 21.69 10.55
N VAL A 84 6.65 21.50 10.95
CA VAL A 84 6.24 21.50 12.36
C VAL A 84 6.93 20.36 13.12
N SER A 85 6.99 19.17 12.54
CA SER A 85 7.67 18.02 13.16
C SER A 85 9.16 18.29 13.41
N LEU A 86 9.86 18.79 12.38
CA LEU A 86 11.29 19.11 12.48
C LEU A 86 11.56 20.26 13.45
N ALA A 87 10.69 21.28 13.50
CA ALA A 87 10.79 22.36 14.47
C ALA A 87 10.65 21.85 15.92
N LEU A 88 9.68 20.98 16.18
CA LEU A 88 9.49 20.37 17.51
C LEU A 88 10.68 19.49 17.91
N LEU A 89 11.20 18.68 16.97
CA LEU A 89 12.39 17.88 17.21
C LEU A 89 13.63 18.73 17.45
N TYR A 90 13.78 19.85 16.74
CA TYR A 90 14.87 20.80 16.96
C TYR A 90 14.78 21.40 18.37
N VAL A 91 13.62 21.94 18.75
CA VAL A 91 13.41 22.51 20.10
C VAL A 91 13.66 21.48 21.20
N GLY A 92 13.24 20.22 21.01
CA GLY A 92 13.53 19.13 21.94
C GLY A 92 15.02 18.78 22.08
N ASN A 93 15.84 19.11 21.07
CA ASN A 93 17.29 18.90 21.08
C ASN A 93 18.09 20.14 21.54
N VAL A 94 17.52 21.34 21.47
CA VAL A 94 18.18 22.58 21.93
C VAL A 94 18.42 22.50 23.44
N GLY A 95 19.69 22.42 23.83
CA GLY A 95 20.14 22.24 25.22
C GLY A 95 20.75 20.87 25.54
N SER A 96 20.80 19.95 24.57
CA SER A 96 21.38 18.61 24.76
C SER A 96 22.81 18.49 24.24
N THR A 97 23.77 18.30 25.15
CA THR A 97 25.19 18.02 24.83
C THR A 97 25.62 16.60 25.23
N ALA A 98 24.67 15.69 25.51
CA ALA A 98 25.02 14.36 25.99
C ALA A 98 25.24 13.36 24.83
N ILE A 99 26.31 12.59 24.95
CA ILE A 99 26.75 11.57 23.98
C ILE A 99 25.85 10.33 24.12
N VAL A 100 25.32 9.81 23.01
CA VAL A 100 24.52 8.58 22.97
C VAL A 100 25.36 7.40 23.47
N PRO A 101 24.89 6.59 24.45
CA PRO A 101 25.63 5.41 24.90
C PRO A 101 25.81 4.40 23.76
N SER A 102 27.06 4.02 23.46
CA SER A 102 27.43 3.10 22.37
C SER A 102 26.71 1.74 22.42
N GLY A 103 26.39 1.23 23.63
CA GLY A 103 25.66 -0.02 23.81
C GLY A 103 24.22 -0.01 23.29
N ARG A 104 23.54 1.15 23.29
CA ARG A 104 22.15 1.27 22.77
C ARG A 104 22.11 1.41 21.25
N VAL A 105 23.15 1.98 20.64
CA VAL A 105 23.34 2.02 19.18
C VAL A 105 23.54 0.60 18.64
N GLN A 106 24.29 -0.24 19.36
CA GLN A 106 24.48 -1.64 19.00
C GLN A 106 23.19 -2.48 19.14
N LEU A 107 22.31 -2.14 20.10
CA LEU A 107 20.98 -2.75 20.25
C LEU A 107 20.00 -2.34 19.14
N LEU A 108 20.09 -1.11 18.64
CA LEU A 108 19.34 -0.62 17.47
C LEU A 108 19.78 -1.34 16.19
N LEU A 109 21.09 -1.48 15.98
CA LEU A 109 21.68 -2.16 14.82
C LEU A 109 21.45 -3.68 14.85
N SER A 110 21.38 -4.28 16.03
CA SER A 110 21.09 -5.71 16.16
C SER A 110 19.63 -6.07 15.89
N GLY A 111 18.74 -5.07 15.72
CA GLY A 111 17.32 -5.27 15.43
C GLY A 111 16.57 -6.04 16.52
N GLN A 112 17.15 -6.17 17.71
CA GLN A 112 16.63 -7.00 18.81
C GLN A 112 15.52 -6.33 19.64
N PHE A 113 14.98 -5.20 19.18
CA PHE A 113 13.70 -4.73 19.68
C PHE A 113 12.57 -5.66 19.20
N SER A 114 12.48 -6.80 19.88
CA SER A 114 11.36 -7.72 19.79
C SER A 114 10.07 -6.94 20.01
N ASP A 115 9.15 -7.02 19.05
CA ASP A 115 7.77 -6.49 19.00
C ASP A 115 7.50 -5.29 18.05
N HIS A 116 8.51 -4.55 17.58
CA HIS A 116 8.27 -3.36 16.74
C HIS A 116 7.92 -3.64 15.26
N HIS A 117 8.24 -4.81 14.72
CA HIS A 117 7.78 -5.22 13.37
C HIS A 117 6.24 -5.21 13.26
N SER A 118 5.53 -5.37 14.37
CA SER A 118 4.07 -5.29 14.41
C SER A 118 3.53 -3.84 14.33
N VAL A 119 4.33 -2.84 14.71
CA VAL A 119 3.94 -1.42 14.72
C VAL A 119 3.79 -0.93 13.28
N THR A 120 4.76 -1.22 12.41
CA THR A 120 4.68 -0.89 10.97
C THR A 120 3.42 -1.45 10.34
N ILE A 121 3.13 -2.74 10.57
CA ILE A 121 1.93 -3.41 10.05
C ILE A 121 0.67 -2.76 10.63
N THR A 122 0.68 -2.42 11.92
CA THR A 122 -0.44 -1.74 12.57
C THR A 122 -0.68 -0.36 11.97
N TYR A 123 0.37 0.42 11.72
CA TYR A 123 0.30 1.76 11.14
C TYR A 123 -0.23 1.73 9.72
N PHE A 124 0.36 0.90 8.86
CA PHE A 124 -0.10 0.70 7.49
C PHE A 124 -1.59 0.33 7.45
N ARG A 125 -2.00 -0.69 8.22
CA ARG A 125 -3.40 -1.16 8.23
C ARG A 125 -4.37 -0.12 8.80
N SER A 126 -4.00 0.53 9.90
CA SER A 126 -4.83 1.56 10.54
C SER A 126 -5.06 2.74 9.59
N TYR A 127 -4.00 3.19 8.92
CA TYR A 127 -4.09 4.26 7.95
C TYR A 127 -5.00 3.89 6.78
N VAL A 128 -4.87 2.68 6.22
CA VAL A 128 -5.76 2.21 5.15
C VAL A 128 -7.23 2.23 5.59
N PHE A 129 -7.54 1.80 6.82
CA PHE A 129 -8.90 1.87 7.36
C PHE A 129 -9.38 3.32 7.54
N VAL A 130 -8.55 4.21 8.06
CA VAL A 130 -8.86 5.64 8.26
C VAL A 130 -9.07 6.34 6.92
N ALA A 131 -8.10 6.26 6.01
CA ALA A 131 -8.16 6.90 4.70
C ALA A 131 -9.38 6.43 3.89
N THR A 132 -9.66 5.13 3.87
CA THR A 132 -10.83 4.57 3.19
C THR A 132 -12.14 5.11 3.79
N SER A 133 -12.22 5.15 5.12
CA SER A 133 -13.40 5.64 5.83
C SER A 133 -13.64 7.13 5.62
N VAL A 134 -12.58 7.94 5.64
CA VAL A 134 -12.64 9.38 5.35
C VAL A 134 -13.09 9.62 3.91
N CYS A 135 -12.59 8.85 2.94
CA CYS A 135 -13.07 8.95 1.56
C CYS A 135 -14.54 8.58 1.42
N ILE A 136 -15.02 7.56 2.14
CA ILE A 136 -16.44 7.16 2.15
C ILE A 136 -17.31 8.25 2.77
N LEU A 137 -16.85 8.91 3.83
CA LEU A 137 -17.57 10.03 4.44
C LEU A 137 -17.58 11.26 3.51
N ALA A 138 -16.52 11.48 2.74
CA ALA A 138 -16.36 12.69 1.94
C ALA A 138 -16.97 12.63 0.53
N VAL A 139 -17.13 11.46 -0.07
CA VAL A 139 -17.41 11.30 -1.51
C VAL A 139 -18.67 12.01 -2.01
N ASP A 140 -19.70 12.09 -1.17
CA ASP A 140 -20.99 12.66 -1.55
C ASP A 140 -21.04 14.18 -1.37
N PHE A 141 -20.00 14.80 -0.81
CA PHE A 141 -19.88 16.25 -0.67
C PHE A 141 -19.31 16.88 -1.94
N GLY A 142 -19.85 18.04 -2.34
CA GLY A 142 -19.36 18.78 -3.52
C GLY A 142 -17.90 19.22 -3.44
N THR A 143 -17.33 19.29 -2.22
CA THR A 143 -15.90 19.57 -1.99
C THR A 143 -14.98 18.42 -2.38
N PHE A 144 -15.46 17.18 -2.36
CA PHE A 144 -14.60 16.04 -2.66
C PHE A 144 -14.26 16.04 -4.16
N PRO A 145 -12.97 15.99 -4.51
CA PRO A 145 -12.57 16.06 -5.91
C PRO A 145 -13.01 14.81 -6.67
N LYS A 146 -13.77 15.01 -7.77
CA LYS A 146 -14.30 13.90 -8.59
C LYS A 146 -13.21 12.97 -9.13
N ARG A 147 -11.98 13.47 -9.31
CA ARG A 147 -10.81 12.68 -9.73
C ARG A 147 -10.38 11.61 -8.71
N PHE A 148 -10.78 11.74 -7.44
CA PHE A 148 -10.55 10.72 -6.40
C PHE A 148 -11.70 9.70 -6.29
N CYS A 149 -12.83 9.92 -6.98
CA CYS A 149 -13.91 8.95 -7.06
C CYS A 149 -13.50 7.75 -7.93
N LYS A 150 -14.19 6.61 -7.75
CA LYS A 150 -13.92 5.38 -8.49
C LYS A 150 -13.92 5.60 -9.99
N THR A 151 -12.98 4.97 -10.69
CA THR A 151 -12.95 5.00 -12.16
C THR A 151 -13.98 4.05 -12.77
N GLU A 152 -14.51 4.42 -13.95
CA GLU A 152 -15.46 3.58 -14.67
C GLU A 152 -14.80 2.52 -15.55
N GLN A 153 -13.66 2.80 -16.15
CA GLN A 153 -13.01 1.84 -17.07
C GLN A 153 -11.56 1.64 -16.70
N PHE A 154 -10.76 2.68 -16.86
CA PHE A 154 -9.31 2.68 -16.68
C PHE A 154 -8.89 3.99 -16.02
N GLY A 155 -7.78 3.95 -15.28
CA GLY A 155 -7.17 5.13 -14.70
C GLY A 155 -6.83 4.99 -13.24
N TYR A 156 -6.30 6.07 -12.68
CA TYR A 156 -5.85 6.14 -11.31
C TYR A 156 -6.86 6.91 -10.47
N SER A 157 -7.23 6.34 -9.31
CA SER A 157 -8.16 6.96 -8.36
C SER A 157 -7.86 6.50 -6.95
N LEU A 158 -8.05 7.40 -5.98
CA LEU A 158 -7.85 7.13 -4.57
C LEU A 158 -8.83 6.06 -4.04
N MET A 159 -10.09 6.10 -4.48
CA MET A 159 -11.07 5.10 -4.07
C MET A 159 -10.79 3.70 -4.63
N ASP A 160 -10.18 3.63 -5.82
CA ASP A 160 -9.75 2.35 -6.38
C ASP A 160 -8.54 1.80 -5.62
N VAL A 161 -7.61 2.68 -5.21
CA VAL A 161 -6.47 2.36 -4.33
C VAL A 161 -6.91 1.76 -3.00
N GLY A 162 -7.94 2.32 -2.37
CA GLY A 162 -8.46 1.83 -1.08
C GLY A 162 -8.83 0.35 -1.09
N VAL A 163 -9.48 -0.14 -2.15
CA VAL A 163 -9.91 -1.56 -2.26
C VAL A 163 -8.70 -2.50 -2.31
N GLY A 164 -7.68 -2.18 -3.11
CA GLY A 164 -6.47 -2.99 -3.21
C GLY A 164 -5.66 -2.98 -1.93
N MET A 165 -5.42 -1.81 -1.34
CA MET A 165 -4.68 -1.69 -0.08
C MET A 165 -5.40 -2.39 1.07
N PHE A 166 -6.74 -2.31 1.15
CA PHE A 166 -7.53 -3.01 2.15
C PHE A 166 -7.41 -4.54 2.01
N THR A 167 -7.39 -5.04 0.77
CA THR A 167 -7.23 -6.48 0.50
C THR A 167 -5.82 -6.95 0.86
N PHE A 168 -4.80 -6.20 0.47
CA PHE A 168 -3.40 -6.47 0.83
C PHE A 168 -3.18 -6.45 2.35
N ALA A 169 -3.72 -5.43 3.03
CA ALA A 169 -3.69 -5.28 4.50
C ALA A 169 -4.27 -6.50 5.24
N ASN A 170 -5.33 -7.11 4.71
CA ASN A 170 -5.90 -8.33 5.28
C ASN A 170 -5.05 -9.58 4.99
N GLY A 171 -4.43 -9.65 3.81
CA GLY A 171 -3.48 -10.71 3.46
C GLY A 171 -2.25 -10.72 4.38
N LEU A 172 -1.69 -9.54 4.66
CA LEU A 172 -0.48 -9.35 5.47
C LEU A 172 -0.61 -9.90 6.91
N VAL A 173 -1.82 -9.93 7.47
CA VAL A 173 -2.07 -10.46 8.82
C VAL A 173 -2.81 -11.80 8.83
N SER A 174 -2.98 -12.41 7.67
CA SER A 174 -3.64 -13.71 7.57
C SER A 174 -2.92 -14.77 8.40
N PRO A 175 -3.63 -15.81 8.89
CA PRO A 175 -2.99 -16.93 9.58
C PRO A 175 -1.85 -17.56 8.75
N VAL A 176 -2.06 -17.66 7.43
CA VAL A 176 -1.08 -18.17 6.46
C VAL A 176 0.19 -17.32 6.45
N ALA A 177 0.07 -15.98 6.39
CA ALA A 177 1.22 -15.08 6.46
C ALA A 177 1.99 -15.18 7.79
N ARG A 178 1.31 -15.60 8.87
CA ARG A 178 1.92 -15.83 10.19
C ARG A 178 2.40 -17.26 10.39
N MET A 179 2.47 -18.07 9.32
CA MET A 179 2.83 -19.49 9.37
C MET A 179 1.97 -20.30 10.35
N ARG A 180 0.68 -19.94 10.48
CA ARG A 180 -0.30 -20.64 11.30
C ARG A 180 -1.35 -21.31 10.42
N THR A 181 -1.74 -22.53 10.79
CA THR A 181 -2.84 -23.23 10.12
C THR A 181 -4.17 -22.54 10.46
N PRO A 182 -4.94 -22.04 9.45
CA PRO A 182 -6.23 -21.46 9.71
C PRO A 182 -7.22 -22.55 10.14
N LYS A 183 -7.97 -22.30 11.21
CA LYS A 183 -9.07 -23.17 11.62
C LYS A 183 -10.22 -23.00 10.63
N LEU A 184 -10.55 -24.06 9.89
CA LEU A 184 -11.59 -24.07 8.85
C LEU A 184 -12.91 -23.44 9.34
N CYS A 185 -13.44 -23.92 10.48
CA CYS A 185 -14.69 -23.41 11.05
C CYS A 185 -14.63 -21.90 11.39
N LYS A 186 -13.45 -21.39 11.81
CA LYS A 186 -13.29 -19.98 12.15
C LYS A 186 -13.31 -19.10 10.90
N GLU A 187 -12.60 -19.51 9.86
CA GLU A 187 -12.58 -18.74 8.61
C GLU A 187 -13.90 -18.83 7.85
N LEU A 188 -14.57 -19.98 7.86
CA LEU A 188 -15.95 -20.11 7.35
C LEU A 188 -16.91 -19.21 8.12
N LYS A 189 -16.82 -19.16 9.46
CA LYS A 189 -17.62 -18.22 10.27
C LYS A 189 -17.37 -16.76 9.88
N ASN A 190 -16.12 -16.38 9.65
CA ASN A 190 -15.76 -15.03 9.21
C ASN A 190 -16.27 -14.73 7.79
N ALA A 191 -16.19 -15.68 6.86
CA ALA A 191 -16.71 -15.54 5.50
C ALA A 191 -18.24 -15.44 5.52
N MET A 192 -18.92 -16.26 6.32
CA MET A 192 -20.36 -16.17 6.55
C MET A 192 -20.76 -14.82 7.14
N LEU A 193 -20.03 -14.31 8.13
CA LEU A 193 -20.29 -12.97 8.69
C LEU A 193 -20.24 -11.89 7.59
N LEU A 194 -19.22 -11.90 6.74
CA LEU A 194 -19.11 -10.97 5.62
C LEU A 194 -20.25 -11.14 4.60
N ALA A 195 -20.63 -12.39 4.29
CA ALA A 195 -21.75 -12.68 3.41
C ALA A 195 -23.08 -12.17 3.99
N THR A 196 -23.30 -12.33 5.30
CA THR A 196 -24.51 -11.80 5.98
C THR A 196 -24.58 -10.28 5.93
N ILE A 197 -23.44 -9.59 6.12
CA ILE A 197 -23.35 -8.13 5.99
C ILE A 197 -23.61 -7.72 4.53
N GLY A 198 -23.05 -8.46 3.56
CA GLY A 198 -23.31 -8.23 2.14
C GLY A 198 -24.78 -8.38 1.77
N LEU A 199 -25.46 -9.39 2.33
CA LEU A 199 -26.89 -9.61 2.14
C LEU A 199 -27.72 -8.51 2.79
N ALA A 200 -27.40 -8.13 4.02
CA ALA A 200 -28.07 -7.03 4.73
C ALA A 200 -27.98 -5.72 3.94
N ARG A 201 -26.81 -5.41 3.38
CA ARG A 201 -26.63 -4.26 2.49
C ARG A 201 -27.50 -4.35 1.23
N LEU A 202 -27.54 -5.50 0.56
CA LEU A 202 -28.35 -5.69 -0.65
C LEU A 202 -29.84 -5.46 -0.35
N VAL A 203 -30.35 -6.07 0.72
CA VAL A 203 -31.75 -5.92 1.15
C VAL A 203 -32.05 -4.47 1.48
N PHE A 204 -31.21 -3.81 2.28
CA PHE A 204 -31.41 -2.42 2.67
C PHE A 204 -31.45 -1.47 1.47
N VAL A 205 -30.53 -1.64 0.52
CA VAL A 205 -30.43 -0.79 -0.67
C VAL A 205 -31.61 -0.97 -1.61
N ARG A 206 -32.07 -2.22 -1.80
CA ARG A 206 -33.29 -2.49 -2.57
C ARG A 206 -34.54 -1.97 -1.88
N TRP A 207 -34.61 -2.09 -0.55
CA TRP A 207 -35.73 -1.60 0.24
C TRP A 207 -35.81 -0.07 0.27
N SER A 208 -34.68 0.62 0.38
CA SER A 208 -34.63 2.09 0.41
C SER A 208 -34.79 2.73 -0.97
N GLY A 209 -34.76 1.95 -2.05
CA GLY A 209 -34.79 2.47 -3.42
C GLY A 209 -33.57 3.31 -3.79
N TYR A 210 -32.45 3.13 -3.07
CA TYR A 210 -31.23 3.92 -3.29
C TYR A 210 -30.59 3.55 -4.63
N ALA A 211 -30.21 4.55 -5.42
CA ALA A 211 -29.61 4.32 -6.74
C ALA A 211 -28.23 3.65 -6.62
N VAL A 212 -28.09 2.46 -7.22
CA VAL A 212 -26.84 1.71 -7.25
C VAL A 212 -26.18 1.84 -8.60
N ASN A 213 -24.87 2.13 -8.59
CA ASN A 213 -24.06 2.04 -9.79
C ASN A 213 -23.79 0.56 -10.11
N GLU A 214 -24.62 -0.05 -10.96
CA GLU A 214 -24.50 -1.45 -11.39
C GLU A 214 -23.13 -1.77 -12.00
N THR A 215 -22.48 -0.76 -12.56
CA THR A 215 -21.18 -0.90 -13.20
C THR A 215 -20.02 -1.11 -12.20
N GLU A 216 -20.23 -0.93 -10.89
CA GLU A 216 -19.17 -1.12 -9.89
C GLU A 216 -18.88 -2.59 -9.56
N TYR A 217 -19.93 -3.38 -9.34
CA TYR A 217 -19.86 -4.79 -8.92
C TYR A 217 -20.91 -5.67 -9.63
N GLY A 218 -21.88 -5.09 -10.33
CA GLY A 218 -23.08 -5.75 -10.83
C GLY A 218 -24.33 -5.29 -10.07
N ALA A 219 -25.50 -5.76 -10.50
CA ALA A 219 -26.79 -5.39 -9.90
C ALA A 219 -26.93 -5.85 -8.44
N ASP A 220 -26.46 -7.06 -8.14
CA ASP A 220 -26.69 -7.72 -6.83
C ASP A 220 -25.42 -7.95 -6.01
N TRP A 221 -24.26 -7.76 -6.62
CA TRP A 221 -22.98 -8.03 -5.97
C TRP A 221 -22.45 -6.77 -5.28
N ASN A 222 -21.70 -6.96 -4.20
CA ASN A 222 -21.05 -5.86 -3.49
C ASN A 222 -19.71 -6.30 -2.91
N PHE A 223 -18.94 -5.32 -2.42
CA PHE A 223 -17.59 -5.56 -1.92
C PHE A 223 -17.51 -6.60 -0.78
N PHE A 224 -18.53 -6.72 0.07
CA PHE A 224 -18.52 -7.71 1.15
C PHE A 224 -18.63 -9.14 0.62
N PHE A 225 -19.41 -9.36 -0.45
CA PHE A 225 -19.44 -10.65 -1.14
C PHE A 225 -18.09 -10.98 -1.77
N THR A 226 -17.41 -10.00 -2.39
CA THR A 226 -16.04 -10.20 -2.90
C THR A 226 -15.08 -10.62 -1.78
N LEU A 227 -15.10 -9.97 -0.62
CA LEU A 227 -14.26 -10.35 0.53
C LEU A 227 -14.62 -11.73 1.10
N ALA A 228 -15.90 -12.08 1.16
CA ALA A 228 -16.35 -13.40 1.59
C ALA A 228 -15.84 -14.49 0.63
N SER A 229 -16.00 -14.29 -0.69
CA SER A 229 -15.50 -15.22 -1.72
C SER A 229 -13.98 -15.35 -1.66
N LEU A 230 -13.23 -14.24 -1.53
CA LEU A 230 -11.78 -14.27 -1.38
C LEU A 230 -11.35 -15.14 -0.18
N LYS A 231 -12.02 -14.99 0.98
CA LYS A 231 -11.73 -15.82 2.16
C LYS A 231 -11.97 -17.31 1.92
N VAL A 232 -13.02 -17.67 1.18
CA VAL A 232 -13.31 -19.08 0.82
C VAL A 232 -12.30 -19.62 -0.18
N CYS A 233 -11.95 -18.85 -1.22
CA CYS A 233 -10.97 -19.25 -2.22
C CYS A 233 -9.57 -19.46 -1.62
N ILE A 234 -9.14 -18.59 -0.69
CA ILE A 234 -7.85 -18.71 0.02
C ILE A 234 -7.84 -19.90 1.00
N LEU A 235 -9.01 -20.43 1.37
CA LEU A 235 -9.14 -21.62 2.19
C LEU A 235 -8.74 -22.90 1.45
N GLN A 236 -8.94 -22.95 0.12
CA GLN A 236 -8.58 -24.11 -0.71
C GLN A 236 -7.09 -24.49 -0.62
N PRO A 237 -6.12 -23.56 -0.77
CA PRO A 237 -4.72 -23.89 -0.59
C PRO A 237 -4.35 -24.26 0.86
N CYS A 238 -5.17 -23.92 1.86
CA CYS A 238 -4.96 -24.32 3.26
C CYS A 238 -5.43 -25.76 3.55
N ILE A 239 -6.46 -26.25 2.84
CA ILE A 239 -6.92 -27.65 2.92
C ILE A 239 -5.92 -28.59 2.24
N VAL A 240 -5.26 -28.12 1.17
CA VAL A 240 -4.17 -28.85 0.49
C VAL A 240 -2.86 -28.81 1.32
N HIS A 241 -2.84 -28.07 2.44
CA HIS A 241 -1.65 -27.82 3.26
C HIS A 241 -1.60 -28.50 4.62
N ALA A 242 -1.39 -29.81 4.61
CA ALA A 242 -0.64 -30.47 5.67
C ALA A 242 0.84 -30.73 5.28
N ASN A 243 1.22 -30.81 3.99
CA ASN A 243 2.50 -31.47 3.66
C ASN A 243 3.47 -30.83 2.63
N ASN A 244 3.21 -29.77 1.85
CA ASN A 244 4.21 -29.29 0.84
C ASN A 244 4.05 -27.84 0.31
N ILE A 245 4.31 -26.81 1.15
CA ILE A 245 3.93 -25.40 0.86
C ILE A 245 4.82 -24.85 -0.26
N HIS A 246 6.05 -25.34 -0.27
CA HIS A 246 7.05 -24.99 -1.25
C HIS A 246 6.69 -25.45 -2.67
N LEU A 247 6.02 -26.60 -2.82
CA LEU A 247 5.75 -27.16 -4.14
C LEU A 247 4.57 -26.46 -4.80
N PHE A 248 3.47 -26.21 -4.08
CA PHE A 248 2.29 -25.54 -4.63
C PHE A 248 2.52 -24.04 -4.91
N VAL A 249 3.26 -23.33 -4.05
CA VAL A 249 3.63 -21.93 -4.30
C VAL A 249 4.56 -21.84 -5.52
N ARG A 250 5.55 -22.74 -5.64
CA ARG A 250 6.38 -22.83 -6.85
C ARG A 250 5.55 -23.16 -8.09
N PHE A 251 4.63 -24.12 -8.02
CA PHE A 251 3.79 -24.51 -9.15
C PHE A 251 2.81 -23.41 -9.57
N THR A 252 2.25 -22.66 -8.63
CA THR A 252 1.28 -21.58 -8.91
C THR A 252 2.00 -20.34 -9.43
N LEU A 253 3.16 -19.96 -8.85
CA LEU A 253 4.00 -18.89 -9.39
C LEU A 253 4.56 -19.26 -10.76
N GLN A 254 4.98 -20.51 -10.95
CA GLN A 254 5.52 -20.96 -12.23
C GLN A 254 4.44 -21.04 -13.29
N ILE A 255 3.23 -21.55 -13.00
CA ILE A 255 2.12 -21.52 -13.95
C ILE A 255 1.62 -20.10 -14.19
N THR A 256 1.57 -19.21 -13.20
CA THR A 256 1.14 -17.82 -13.45
C THR A 256 2.18 -17.02 -14.22
N VAL A 257 3.48 -17.23 -13.98
CA VAL A 257 4.57 -16.62 -14.75
C VAL A 257 4.63 -17.24 -16.14
N GLU A 258 4.54 -18.56 -16.30
CA GLU A 258 4.55 -19.23 -17.60
C GLU A 258 3.28 -18.90 -18.39
N LEU A 259 2.10 -18.81 -17.77
CA LEU A 259 0.86 -18.41 -18.45
C LEU A 259 0.85 -16.91 -18.78
N LEU A 260 1.43 -16.05 -17.95
CA LEU A 260 1.63 -14.62 -18.27
C LEU A 260 2.64 -14.45 -19.41
N VAL A 261 3.75 -15.18 -19.38
CA VAL A 261 4.73 -15.22 -20.46
C VAL A 261 4.05 -15.75 -21.72
N VAL A 262 3.35 -16.88 -21.69
CA VAL A 262 2.66 -17.48 -22.83
C VAL A 262 1.57 -16.55 -23.39
N VAL A 263 0.72 -15.94 -22.55
CA VAL A 263 -0.35 -15.02 -23.00
C VAL A 263 0.22 -13.68 -23.52
N CYS A 264 1.34 -13.20 -22.97
CA CYS A 264 2.04 -12.00 -23.47
C CYS A 264 2.96 -12.28 -24.67
N VAL A 265 3.41 -13.52 -24.89
CA VAL A 265 4.35 -13.91 -25.95
C VAL A 265 3.64 -14.41 -27.21
N LEU A 266 2.42 -14.94 -27.11
CA LEU A 266 1.79 -15.64 -28.24
C LEU A 266 1.11 -14.79 -29.32
N PRO A 267 0.77 -13.51 -29.14
CA PRO A 267 0.52 -12.65 -30.28
C PRO A 267 1.72 -11.71 -30.45
N VAL A 268 2.35 -11.76 -31.63
CA VAL A 268 3.30 -10.75 -32.18
C VAL A 268 4.81 -11.11 -32.13
N GLY A 269 5.24 -11.92 -33.11
CA GLY A 269 6.35 -11.52 -34.00
C GLY A 269 7.60 -12.40 -34.04
N CYS A 270 8.10 -12.65 -35.26
CA CYS A 270 9.36 -13.34 -35.60
C CYS A 270 10.59 -12.90 -34.78
N THR A 271 10.55 -11.73 -34.13
CA THR A 271 11.64 -11.17 -33.32
C THR A 271 12.04 -12.05 -32.13
N LEU A 272 11.09 -12.61 -31.38
CA LEU A 272 11.41 -13.47 -30.23
C LEU A 272 11.91 -14.85 -30.69
N ALA A 273 11.34 -15.38 -31.77
CA ALA A 273 11.81 -16.62 -32.39
C ALA A 273 13.26 -16.47 -32.89
N VAL A 274 13.60 -15.33 -33.52
CA VAL A 274 14.97 -15.02 -33.95
C VAL A 274 15.90 -14.88 -32.76
N ALA A 275 15.48 -14.21 -31.68
CA ALA A 275 16.26 -14.10 -30.46
C ALA A 275 16.56 -15.47 -29.84
N ALA A 276 15.55 -16.35 -29.77
CA ALA A 276 15.68 -17.70 -29.26
C ALA A 276 16.61 -18.56 -30.14
N LEU A 277 16.47 -18.48 -31.47
CA LEU A 277 17.34 -19.19 -32.40
C LEU A 277 18.81 -18.74 -32.29
N LEU A 278 19.05 -17.44 -32.13
CA LEU A 278 20.39 -16.90 -31.92
C LEU A 278 20.98 -17.37 -30.59
N ALA A 279 20.21 -17.35 -29.50
CA ALA A 279 20.67 -17.80 -28.19
C ALA A 279 21.00 -19.30 -28.19
N VAL A 280 20.09 -20.13 -28.70
CA VAL A 280 20.28 -21.60 -28.75
C VAL A 280 21.41 -21.97 -29.71
N GLY A 281 21.48 -21.34 -30.87
CA GLY A 281 22.57 -21.57 -31.84
C GLY A 281 23.94 -21.17 -31.30
N TYR A 282 24.01 -20.07 -30.54
CA TYR A 282 25.25 -19.63 -29.91
C TYR A 282 25.69 -20.57 -28.78
N GLU A 283 24.76 -21.00 -27.92
CA GLU A 283 25.05 -21.98 -26.86
C GLU A 283 25.51 -23.32 -27.45
N PHE A 284 24.86 -23.77 -28.52
CA PHE A 284 25.27 -24.97 -29.24
C PHE A 284 26.70 -24.84 -29.80
N ALA A 285 27.06 -23.67 -30.35
CA ALA A 285 28.41 -23.43 -30.85
C ALA A 285 29.46 -23.43 -29.73
N LEU A 286 29.14 -22.87 -28.56
CA LEU A 286 29.99 -22.89 -27.38
C LEU A 286 30.26 -24.33 -26.91
N GLN A 287 29.19 -25.11 -26.70
CA GLN A 287 29.30 -26.45 -26.10
C GLN A 287 29.78 -27.54 -27.07
N PHE A 288 29.33 -27.51 -28.33
CA PHE A 288 29.53 -28.63 -29.27
C PHE A 288 30.44 -28.31 -30.44
N ALA A 289 30.61 -27.03 -30.81
CA ALA A 289 31.47 -26.63 -31.94
C ALA A 289 32.88 -26.18 -31.52
N GLY A 290 33.24 -26.34 -30.25
CA GLY A 290 34.57 -25.98 -29.72
C GLY A 290 34.82 -24.47 -29.62
N LEU A 291 33.77 -23.64 -29.75
CA LEU A 291 33.90 -22.18 -29.69
C LEU A 291 34.30 -21.71 -28.29
N GLU A 292 33.84 -22.39 -27.23
CA GLU A 292 34.24 -22.11 -25.85
C GLU A 292 35.75 -22.25 -25.67
N VAL A 293 36.32 -23.38 -26.11
CA VAL A 293 37.76 -23.65 -26.03
C VAL A 293 38.54 -22.59 -26.84
N TYR A 294 38.07 -22.28 -28.05
CA TYR A 294 38.69 -21.24 -28.88
C TYR A 294 38.69 -19.85 -28.23
N LEU A 295 37.65 -19.49 -27.48
CA LEU A 295 37.55 -18.19 -26.81
C LEU A 295 38.37 -18.13 -25.53
N LEU A 296 38.37 -19.19 -24.71
CA LEU A 296 39.02 -19.23 -23.40
C LEU A 296 40.51 -19.61 -23.44
N GLU A 297 41.02 -20.13 -24.56
CA GLU A 297 42.42 -20.50 -24.69
C GLU A 297 43.36 -19.28 -24.65
N ALA A 298 44.30 -19.27 -23.69
CA ALA A 298 45.30 -18.21 -23.57
C ALA A 298 46.27 -18.22 -24.77
N PHE A 299 46.33 -17.11 -25.50
CA PHE A 299 46.97 -17.08 -26.82
C PHE A 299 48.50 -17.27 -26.77
N SER A 300 49.02 -18.19 -27.61
CA SER A 300 50.45 -18.28 -27.92
C SER A 300 50.81 -17.41 -29.14
N THR A 301 51.98 -16.79 -29.08
CA THR A 301 52.43 -15.56 -29.77
C THR A 301 52.57 -15.59 -31.31
N ARG A 302 51.73 -16.30 -32.08
CA ARG A 302 52.04 -16.59 -33.51
C ARG A 302 51.07 -16.10 -34.61
N CYS A 303 49.80 -15.77 -34.34
CA CYS A 303 48.88 -15.26 -35.39
C CYS A 303 48.01 -14.07 -34.93
N ARG A 304 48.42 -12.83 -35.22
CA ARG A 304 47.67 -11.60 -34.89
C ARG A 304 46.89 -11.07 -36.10
N THR A 305 45.70 -11.60 -36.35
CA THR A 305 44.73 -10.98 -37.28
C THR A 305 43.73 -10.14 -36.48
N PHE A 306 43.09 -9.15 -37.11
CA PHE A 306 42.07 -8.33 -36.44
C PHE A 306 40.96 -9.21 -35.81
N PHE A 307 40.55 -10.27 -36.51
CA PHE A 307 39.54 -11.22 -36.02
C PHE A 307 40.02 -12.03 -34.81
N SER A 308 41.28 -12.50 -34.79
CA SER A 308 41.80 -13.27 -33.64
C SER A 308 41.98 -12.41 -32.39
N LEU A 309 42.35 -11.14 -32.56
CA LEU A 309 42.51 -10.18 -31.46
C LEU A 309 41.18 -9.70 -30.86
N ASN A 310 40.09 -9.69 -31.65
CA ASN A 310 38.77 -9.24 -31.22
C ASN A 310 37.75 -10.38 -31.12
N ARG A 311 38.20 -11.65 -31.09
CA ARG A 311 37.32 -12.83 -31.15
C ARG A 311 36.27 -12.84 -30.04
N GLU A 312 36.63 -12.46 -28.82
CA GLU A 312 35.70 -12.41 -27.68
C GLU A 312 34.58 -11.40 -27.93
N GLY A 313 34.94 -10.19 -28.38
CA GLY A 313 33.99 -9.15 -28.74
C GLY A 313 33.10 -9.53 -29.92
N LEU A 314 33.68 -10.09 -30.99
CA LEU A 314 32.97 -10.45 -32.21
C LEU A 314 32.01 -11.62 -32.01
N HIS A 315 32.40 -12.65 -31.26
CA HIS A 315 31.56 -13.81 -31.01
C HIS A 315 30.50 -13.56 -29.93
N SER A 316 30.76 -12.68 -28.95
CA SER A 316 29.73 -12.29 -27.96
C SER A 316 28.60 -11.44 -28.55
N LEU A 317 28.76 -10.87 -29.76
CA LEU A 317 27.70 -10.15 -30.47
C LEU A 317 26.44 -11.00 -30.65
N PHE A 318 26.55 -12.33 -30.83
CA PHE A 318 25.39 -13.20 -30.99
C PHE A 318 24.56 -13.30 -29.70
N GLY A 319 25.22 -13.40 -28.54
CA GLY A 319 24.57 -13.36 -27.23
C GLY A 319 24.00 -11.99 -26.87
N TYR A 320 24.70 -10.91 -27.18
CA TYR A 320 24.17 -9.56 -26.96
C TYR A 320 23.04 -9.20 -27.92
N ALA A 321 23.08 -9.68 -29.17
CA ALA A 321 22.01 -9.48 -30.14
C ALA A 321 20.73 -10.19 -29.71
N SER A 322 20.81 -11.43 -29.19
CA SER A 322 19.64 -12.11 -28.64
C SER A 322 19.05 -11.34 -27.45
N LEU A 323 19.90 -10.86 -26.53
CA LEU A 323 19.47 -10.06 -25.38
C LEU A 323 18.82 -8.73 -25.80
N TYR A 324 19.38 -8.04 -26.79
CA TYR A 324 18.79 -6.82 -27.37
C TYR A 324 17.42 -7.10 -27.99
N LEU A 325 17.28 -8.18 -28.77
CA LEU A 325 16.00 -8.53 -29.41
C LEU A 325 14.93 -8.93 -28.39
N VAL A 326 15.31 -9.61 -27.30
CA VAL A 326 14.43 -9.83 -26.15
C VAL A 326 14.01 -8.48 -25.55
N GLY A 327 14.96 -7.56 -25.34
CA GLY A 327 14.69 -6.20 -24.88
C GLY A 327 13.75 -5.41 -25.80
N VAL A 328 13.87 -5.56 -27.13
CA VAL A 328 12.96 -4.95 -28.11
C VAL A 328 11.56 -5.55 -28.02
N HIS A 329 11.43 -6.87 -27.83
CA HIS A 329 10.13 -7.52 -27.68
C HIS A 329 9.46 -7.11 -26.36
N VAL A 330 10.20 -7.13 -25.25
CA VAL A 330 9.74 -6.63 -23.96
C VAL A 330 9.37 -5.14 -24.06
N GLY A 331 10.19 -4.33 -24.72
CA GLY A 331 9.92 -2.92 -24.98
C GLY A 331 8.63 -2.72 -25.80
N ARG A 332 8.42 -3.50 -26.87
CA ARG A 332 7.18 -3.44 -27.65
C ARG A 332 5.96 -3.83 -26.82
N LEU A 333 6.06 -4.83 -25.96
CA LEU A 333 4.99 -5.16 -25.01
C LEU A 333 4.75 -4.01 -24.04
N LEU A 334 5.81 -3.41 -23.49
CA LEU A 334 5.71 -2.30 -22.56
C LEU A 334 5.12 -1.04 -23.21
N PHE A 335 5.48 -0.72 -24.45
CA PHE A 335 5.04 0.49 -25.15
C PHE A 335 3.70 0.34 -25.88
N ASN A 336 3.35 -0.85 -26.40
CA ASN A 336 2.11 -1.05 -27.18
C ASN A 336 0.94 -1.55 -26.33
N PHE A 337 1.16 -2.21 -25.18
CA PHE A 337 0.06 -2.49 -24.25
C PHE A 337 -0.23 -1.24 -23.41
N ARG A 338 -1.50 -0.80 -23.40
CA ARG A 338 -1.95 0.26 -22.51
C ARG A 338 -1.96 -0.25 -21.06
N TRP A 339 -0.96 0.13 -20.27
CA TRP A 339 -0.83 -0.24 -18.84
C TRP A 339 -1.72 0.60 -17.91
N LEU A 340 -2.87 1.08 -18.36
CA LEU A 340 -3.76 1.75 -17.42
C LEU A 340 -4.35 0.72 -16.45
N PRO A 341 -4.30 0.99 -15.14
CA PRO A 341 -4.92 0.11 -14.16
C PRO A 341 -6.44 0.15 -14.30
N SER A 342 -7.09 -1.00 -14.21
CA SER A 342 -8.54 -1.14 -14.13
C SER A 342 -8.92 -1.99 -12.93
N ARG A 343 -9.57 -1.37 -11.94
CA ARG A 343 -10.10 -2.09 -10.77
C ARG A 343 -11.15 -3.12 -11.17
N ARG A 344 -12.01 -2.81 -12.13
CA ARG A 344 -13.14 -3.67 -12.55
C ARG A 344 -12.66 -4.97 -13.18
N LEU A 345 -11.63 -4.88 -14.03
CA LEU A 345 -10.99 -6.04 -14.63
C LEU A 345 -9.98 -6.72 -13.69
N ALA A 346 -9.55 -6.02 -12.64
CA ALA A 346 -8.40 -6.40 -11.81
C ALA A 346 -7.20 -6.84 -12.66
N ASN A 347 -6.91 -6.07 -13.71
CA ASN A 347 -5.88 -6.40 -14.69
C ASN A 347 -4.47 -6.37 -14.09
N ALA A 348 -3.49 -6.96 -14.80
CA ALA A 348 -2.12 -7.08 -14.32
C ALA A 348 -1.50 -5.73 -13.91
N SER A 349 -1.75 -4.65 -14.67
CA SER A 349 -1.27 -3.30 -14.35
C SER A 349 -1.82 -2.79 -13.01
N TYR A 350 -3.12 -3.00 -12.72
CA TYR A 350 -3.72 -2.67 -11.43
C TYR A 350 -3.08 -3.47 -10.30
N VAL A 351 -2.91 -4.78 -10.46
CA VAL A 351 -2.30 -5.63 -9.41
C VAL A 351 -0.85 -5.22 -9.14
N ILE A 352 -0.03 -5.00 -10.18
CA ILE A 352 1.36 -4.57 -10.05
C ILE A 352 1.45 -3.21 -9.37
N TRP A 353 0.64 -2.24 -9.81
CA TRP A 353 0.56 -0.90 -9.21
C TRP A 353 0.23 -0.97 -7.72
N MET A 354 -0.74 -1.80 -7.34
CA MET A 354 -1.14 -1.97 -5.94
C MET A 354 -0.09 -2.65 -5.10
N CYS A 355 0.57 -3.69 -5.63
CA CYS A 355 1.71 -4.32 -4.96
C CYS A 355 2.84 -3.32 -4.74
N PHE A 356 3.19 -2.53 -5.76
CA PHE A 356 4.18 -1.47 -5.65
C PHE A 356 3.83 -0.48 -4.54
N LEU A 357 2.62 0.10 -4.56
CA LEU A 357 2.18 1.06 -3.55
C LEU A 357 2.20 0.47 -2.13
N CYS A 358 1.65 -0.75 -1.95
CA CYS A 358 1.58 -1.37 -0.62
C CYS A 358 2.96 -1.71 -0.06
N ILE A 359 3.86 -2.21 -0.90
CA ILE A 359 5.25 -2.52 -0.51
C ILE A 359 5.99 -1.23 -0.19
N PHE A 360 5.86 -0.22 -1.06
CA PHE A 360 6.45 1.11 -0.86
C PHE A 360 6.01 1.71 0.48
N ASP A 361 4.69 1.77 0.77
CA ASP A 361 4.16 2.33 2.01
C ASP A 361 4.62 1.55 3.24
N THR A 362 4.58 0.21 3.20
CA THR A 362 5.00 -0.61 4.34
C THR A 362 6.49 -0.43 4.65
N LEU A 363 7.34 -0.45 3.61
CA LEU A 363 8.79 -0.29 3.77
C LEU A 363 9.14 1.12 4.23
N SER A 364 8.51 2.15 3.66
CA SER A 364 8.78 3.53 4.03
C SER A 364 8.30 3.88 5.44
N ILE A 365 7.17 3.32 5.92
CA ILE A 365 6.77 3.43 7.34
C ILE A 365 7.81 2.76 8.24
N PHE A 366 8.31 1.57 7.87
CA PHE A 366 9.35 0.89 8.64
C PHE A 366 10.61 1.75 8.76
N VAL A 367 11.11 2.29 7.64
CA VAL A 367 12.27 3.18 7.61
C VAL A 367 12.00 4.44 8.43
N LEU A 368 10.81 5.04 8.33
CA LEU A 368 10.45 6.21 9.12
C LEU A 368 10.48 5.92 10.62
N VAL A 369 9.81 4.86 11.07
CA VAL A 369 9.78 4.47 12.48
C VAL A 369 11.19 4.23 13.00
N PHE A 370 12.04 3.59 12.20
CA PHE A 370 13.46 3.40 12.52
C PHE A 370 14.22 4.73 12.66
N ILE A 371 14.06 5.67 11.70
CA ILE A 371 14.70 7.00 11.76
C ILE A 371 14.23 7.77 13.00
N VAL A 372 12.91 7.78 13.25
CA VAL A 372 12.34 8.43 14.44
C VAL A 372 12.94 7.80 15.69
N GLN A 373 13.02 6.48 15.81
CA GLN A 373 13.65 5.83 16.96
C GLN A 373 15.12 6.25 17.16
N CYS A 374 15.90 6.32 16.08
CA CYS A 374 17.27 6.82 16.13
C CYS A 374 17.35 8.27 16.59
N LEU A 375 16.50 9.16 16.06
CA LEU A 375 16.45 10.57 16.47
C LEU A 375 16.07 10.74 17.95
N TYR A 376 15.19 9.88 18.46
CA TYR A 376 14.71 9.97 19.85
C TYR A 376 15.74 9.46 20.84
N MET A 377 16.49 8.42 20.48
CA MET A 377 17.61 7.93 21.28
C MET A 377 18.75 8.94 21.38
N SER A 378 18.83 9.90 20.44
CA SER A 378 19.74 11.04 20.54
C SER A 378 19.32 12.10 21.56
N ILE A 379 18.10 12.01 22.12
CA ILE A 379 17.56 12.98 23.09
C ILE A 379 17.85 12.49 24.52
N PRO A 380 18.76 13.13 25.27
CA PRO A 380 19.18 12.69 26.60
C PRO A 380 18.06 12.73 27.65
N ALA A 381 17.12 13.68 27.54
CA ALA A 381 15.97 13.80 28.44
C ALA A 381 15.07 12.55 28.41
N VAL A 382 14.94 11.92 27.24
CA VAL A 382 14.19 10.66 27.03
C VAL A 382 14.97 9.48 27.61
N CYS A 383 16.29 9.44 27.42
CA CYS A 383 17.14 8.36 27.93
C CYS A 383 17.28 8.31 29.46
N ARG A 384 17.10 9.44 30.16
CA ARG A 384 17.45 9.56 31.58
C ARG A 384 16.32 9.13 32.53
N ASN A 385 15.06 9.12 32.09
CA ASN A 385 13.90 8.94 32.97
C ASN A 385 12.84 7.91 32.53
N GLN A 386 13.01 7.17 31.41
CA GLN A 386 11.89 6.37 30.88
C GLN A 386 12.04 4.85 30.97
N SER A 387 10.95 4.23 31.41
CA SER A 387 10.73 2.77 31.44
C SER A 387 10.27 2.23 30.08
N ASP A 388 10.40 0.94 29.80
CA ASP A 388 9.94 0.30 28.55
C ASP A 388 8.45 0.55 28.24
N VAL A 389 7.66 0.86 29.26
CA VAL A 389 6.23 1.20 29.13
C VAL A 389 6.04 2.53 28.40
N GLU A 390 6.92 3.52 28.57
CA GLU A 390 6.78 4.85 27.96
C GLU A 390 7.09 4.88 26.46
N TRP A 391 8.03 4.05 26.02
CA TRP A 391 8.36 3.90 24.59
C TRP A 391 7.18 3.38 23.76
N ASN A 392 6.36 2.50 24.35
CA ASN A 392 5.18 1.96 23.69
C ASN A 392 4.08 3.02 23.44
N TRP A 393 4.01 4.11 24.20
CA TRP A 393 3.04 5.20 23.96
C TRP A 393 3.49 6.17 22.87
N ILE A 394 4.80 6.39 22.76
CA ILE A 394 5.40 7.26 21.74
C ILE A 394 5.26 6.61 20.37
N PHE A 395 5.56 5.32 20.26
CA PHE A 395 5.49 4.56 19.01
C PHE A 395 4.20 3.77 18.79
N GLY A 396 3.31 3.72 19.79
CA GLY A 396 2.01 3.06 19.70
C GLY A 396 0.87 4.05 19.93
N SER A 397 -0.05 4.13 18.98
CA SER A 397 -1.31 4.86 19.17
C SER A 397 -2.40 3.93 19.67
N CYS A 398 -3.04 4.30 20.79
CA CYS A 398 -4.17 3.56 21.33
C CYS A 398 -5.34 3.59 20.33
N LEU A 399 -5.55 4.73 19.66
CA LEU A 399 -6.59 4.90 18.64
C LEU A 399 -6.35 4.00 17.42
N TRP A 400 -5.17 4.05 16.80
CA TRP A 400 -4.85 3.21 15.65
C TRP A 400 -4.83 1.72 16.01
N THR A 401 -4.33 1.34 17.18
CA THR A 401 -4.38 -0.06 17.63
C THR A 401 -5.82 -0.55 17.78
N SER A 402 -6.70 0.29 18.32
CA SER A 402 -8.13 0.00 18.46
C SER A 402 -8.83 -0.14 17.10
N ILE A 403 -8.55 0.78 16.17
CA ILE A 403 -9.05 0.74 14.79
C ILE A 403 -8.53 -0.52 14.07
N ASN A 404 -7.24 -0.85 14.19
CA ASN A 404 -6.64 -2.03 13.57
C ASN A 404 -7.28 -3.35 14.06
N LYS A 405 -7.63 -3.41 15.35
CA LYS A 405 -8.29 -4.57 15.97
C LYS A 405 -9.74 -4.72 15.48
N HIS A 406 -10.42 -3.62 15.23
CA HIS A 406 -11.85 -3.57 14.89
C HIS A 406 -12.10 -2.92 13.51
N GLY A 407 -11.18 -3.08 12.56
CA GLY A 407 -11.18 -2.29 11.30
C GLY A 407 -12.45 -2.47 10.46
N LEU A 408 -13.04 -3.67 10.45
CA LEU A 408 -14.32 -3.92 9.79
C LEU A 408 -15.47 -3.11 10.43
N LEU A 409 -15.49 -3.00 11.76
CA LEU A 409 -16.49 -2.22 12.48
C LEU A 409 -16.35 -0.72 12.15
N TYR A 410 -15.11 -0.20 12.15
CA TYR A 410 -14.83 1.20 11.80
C TYR A 410 -15.27 1.52 10.37
N PHE A 411 -14.98 0.62 9.42
CA PHE A 411 -15.43 0.72 8.04
C PHE A 411 -16.96 0.70 7.91
N LEU A 412 -17.64 -0.23 8.61
CA LEU A 412 -19.10 -0.34 8.58
C LEU A 412 -19.78 0.89 9.18
N LEU A 413 -19.27 1.35 10.33
CA LEU A 413 -19.76 2.56 10.99
C LEU A 413 -19.70 3.76 10.04
N SER A 414 -18.61 3.91 9.30
CA SER A 414 -18.46 4.98 8.32
C SER A 414 -19.47 4.89 7.18
N ASN A 415 -19.71 3.69 6.64
CA ASN A 415 -20.74 3.49 5.59
C ASN A 415 -22.16 3.79 6.10
N VAL A 416 -22.47 3.40 7.34
CA VAL A 416 -23.79 3.67 7.95
C VAL A 416 -23.98 5.16 8.22
N ILE A 417 -22.97 5.83 8.78
CA ILE A 417 -23.01 7.29 9.02
C ILE A 417 -23.20 8.03 7.69
N THR A 418 -22.44 7.71 6.65
CA THR A 418 -22.63 8.32 5.31
C THR A 418 -24.05 8.10 4.79
N GLY A 419 -24.55 6.86 4.86
CA GLY A 419 -25.90 6.54 4.38
C GLY A 419 -27.00 7.30 5.12
N LEU A 420 -26.92 7.38 6.45
CA LEU A 420 -27.85 8.17 7.27
C LEU A 420 -27.85 9.64 6.85
N VAL A 421 -26.67 10.23 6.67
CA VAL A 421 -26.54 11.65 6.34
C VAL A 421 -27.11 11.94 4.96
N ASN A 422 -26.76 11.14 3.95
CA ASN A 422 -27.25 11.32 2.58
C ASN A 422 -28.77 11.18 2.47
N MET A 423 -29.40 10.41 3.37
CA MET A 423 -30.86 10.31 3.45
C MET A 423 -31.50 11.50 4.17
N THR A 424 -30.77 12.19 5.05
CA THR A 424 -31.28 13.34 5.80
C THR A 424 -31.04 14.69 5.12
N VAL A 425 -29.94 14.85 4.36
CA VAL A 425 -29.54 16.13 3.78
C VAL A 425 -28.93 15.95 2.40
N GLU A 426 -29.21 16.88 1.49
CA GLU A 426 -28.58 16.92 0.17
C GLU A 426 -27.14 17.47 0.24
N THR A 427 -26.19 16.55 0.45
CA THR A 427 -24.76 16.84 0.68
C THR A 427 -24.06 17.59 -0.46
N LYS A 428 -24.62 17.55 -1.68
CA LYS A 428 -24.06 18.20 -2.87
C LYS A 428 -24.14 19.72 -2.84
N THR A 429 -25.04 20.29 -2.04
CA THR A 429 -25.32 21.73 -2.01
C THR A 429 -24.45 22.49 -1.01
N PHE A 430 -23.69 21.80 -0.15
CA PHE A 430 -22.92 22.44 0.90
C PHE A 430 -21.66 23.17 0.39
N ASN A 431 -21.45 24.37 0.92
CA ASN A 431 -20.22 25.14 0.76
C ASN A 431 -19.04 24.45 1.45
N ALA A 432 -17.81 24.78 1.04
CA ALA A 432 -16.62 24.07 1.47
C ALA A 432 -16.37 24.07 2.99
N SER A 433 -16.66 25.18 3.66
CA SER A 433 -16.54 25.30 5.12
C SER A 433 -17.57 24.43 5.85
N ALA A 434 -18.82 24.42 5.39
CA ALA A 434 -19.87 23.59 5.95
C ALA A 434 -19.55 22.10 5.79
N SER A 435 -19.13 21.69 4.59
CA SER A 435 -18.68 20.32 4.32
C SER A 435 -17.52 19.91 5.23
N LEU A 436 -16.54 20.77 5.46
CA LEU A 436 -15.43 20.48 6.37
C LEU A 436 -15.92 20.29 7.82
N VAL A 437 -16.74 21.20 8.34
CA VAL A 437 -17.26 21.10 9.71
C VAL A 437 -18.00 19.78 9.91
N ILE A 438 -18.82 19.40 8.93
CA ILE A 438 -19.57 18.14 8.97
C ILE A 438 -18.60 16.94 8.93
N LEU A 439 -17.62 16.93 8.03
CA LEU A 439 -16.63 15.85 7.92
C LEU A 439 -15.77 15.69 9.17
N VAL A 440 -15.32 16.79 9.76
CA VAL A 440 -14.58 16.79 11.03
C VAL A 440 -15.47 16.25 12.15
N THR A 441 -16.73 16.67 12.21
CA THR A 441 -17.68 16.18 13.21
C THR A 441 -17.91 14.67 13.09
N TYR A 442 -18.14 14.15 11.89
CA TYR A 442 -18.39 12.72 11.69
C TYR A 442 -17.17 11.85 11.89
N SER A 443 -16.00 12.28 11.40
CA SER A 443 -14.77 11.51 11.62
C SER A 443 -14.35 11.52 13.10
N PHE A 444 -14.63 12.60 13.84
CA PHE A 444 -14.46 12.63 15.30
C PHE A 444 -15.45 11.71 16.02
N LEU A 445 -16.75 11.83 15.74
CA LEU A 445 -17.78 10.98 16.37
C LEU A 445 -17.59 9.50 16.03
N GLY A 446 -17.17 9.18 14.81
CA GLY A 446 -16.87 7.81 14.37
C GLY A 446 -15.62 7.22 15.02
N SER A 447 -14.66 8.05 15.45
CA SER A 447 -13.44 7.59 16.13
C SER A 447 -13.58 7.52 17.66
N LEU A 448 -14.55 8.21 18.25
CA LEU A 448 -14.80 8.22 19.69
C LEU A 448 -15.03 6.82 20.31
N PRO A 449 -15.81 5.89 19.72
CA PRO A 449 -15.97 4.54 20.26
C PRO A 449 -14.67 3.73 20.31
N PHE A 450 -13.68 4.10 19.50
CA PHE A 450 -12.37 3.44 19.43
C PHE A 450 -11.34 4.10 20.35
N ALA A 451 -11.67 5.28 20.89
CA ALA A 451 -10.89 5.98 21.90
C ALA A 451 -11.11 5.43 23.32
N LEU A 452 -12.30 4.90 23.59
CA LEU A 452 -12.72 4.41 24.90
C LEU A 452 -12.53 2.88 25.00
N PRO A 453 -11.77 2.36 25.98
CA PRO A 453 -11.63 0.92 26.12
C PRO A 453 -12.95 0.30 26.64
N PRO A 454 -13.43 -0.81 26.04
CA PRO A 454 -14.65 -1.51 26.48
C PRO A 454 -14.51 -2.20 27.84
N THR A 455 -13.30 -2.27 28.40
CA THR A 455 -13.02 -2.79 29.73
C THR A 455 -11.90 -1.94 30.33
N GLY A 456 -12.10 -1.37 31.52
CA GLY A 456 -11.21 -0.40 32.19
C GLY A 456 -9.80 -0.87 32.57
N VAL A 457 -9.19 -1.79 31.82
CA VAL A 457 -7.90 -2.43 32.14
C VAL A 457 -6.78 -2.03 31.16
N MET A 458 -7.06 -1.28 30.08
CA MET A 458 -6.01 -0.74 29.18
C MET A 458 -5.75 0.75 29.33
N LEU A 459 -6.38 1.46 30.27
CA LEU A 459 -5.96 2.84 30.60
C LEU A 459 -4.73 2.90 31.53
N ALA A 460 -4.39 1.81 32.23
CA ALA A 460 -3.15 1.75 33.03
C ALA A 460 -1.90 1.54 32.16
N LYS A 461 -2.11 1.18 30.89
CA LYS A 461 -1.12 1.14 29.82
C LYS A 461 -1.72 1.96 28.66
N CYS A 462 -1.97 3.23 28.92
CA CYS A 462 -2.09 4.39 28.03
C CYS A 462 -2.02 5.48 29.10
#